data_AF-A0A2N2S7R3-F1
#
_entry.id   AF-A0A2N2S7R3-F1
#
_cell.length_a   1.000
_cell.length_b   1.000
_cell.length_c   1.000
_cell.angle_alpha   90.00
_cell.angle_beta   90.00
_cell.angle_gamma   90.00
#
_symmetry.space_group_name_H-M   'P 1'
#
loop_
_entity.id
_entity.type
_entity.pdbx_description
1 polymer ?
#
loop_
_entity_poly.entity_id
_entity_poly.type
_entity_poly.pdbx_seq_one_letter_code
_entity_poly.pdbx_strand_id
1 'polypeptide(L)' 'MNITPANIYIESTGTGPNLVLLHGWAMNGAVWQPLVKDLARHFTLHIVDITGMGL' A
#
# COMPACT_ATOMS: atom_id res chain seq x y z
N MET A 1 -0.79 -17.52 -20.57
CA MET A 1 -0.26 -17.06 -19.28
C MET A 1 -1.38 -17.24 -18.26
N ASN A 2 -1.22 -18.13 -17.29
CA ASN A 2 -2.22 -18.28 -16.23
C ASN A 2 -1.89 -17.26 -15.14
N ILE A 3 -2.78 -16.30 -14.93
CA ILE A 3 -2.68 -15.32 -13.85
C ILE A 3 -3.43 -15.93 -12.67
N THR A 4 -2.69 -16.56 -11.75
CA THR A 4 -3.28 -17.01 -10.49
C THR A 4 -3.56 -15.77 -9.64
N PRO A 5 -4.76 -15.62 -9.04
CA PRO A 5 -5.03 -14.51 -8.13
C PRO A 5 -4.04 -14.54 -6.97
N ALA A 6 -3.23 -13.50 -6.82
CA ALA A 6 -2.42 -13.29 -5.63
C ALA A 6 -3.30 -12.69 -4.52
N ASN A 7 -3.11 -13.12 -3.28
CA ASN A 7 -3.84 -12.56 -2.14
C ASN A 7 -3.17 -11.24 -1.71
N ILE A 8 -3.63 -10.13 -2.30
CA ILE A 8 -3.06 -8.81 -2.07
C ILE A 8 -3.84 -8.14 -0.94
N TYR A 9 -3.14 -7.69 0.09
CA TYR A 9 -3.74 -6.85 1.12
C TYR A 9 -3.59 -5.38 0.73
N ILE A 10 -4.68 -4.61 0.86
CA ILE A 10 -4.70 -3.18 0.52
C ILE A 10 -5.38 -2.44 1.65
N GLU A 11 -4.65 -1.51 2.28
CA GLU A 11 -5.21 -0.51 3.17
C GLU A 11 -5.42 0.81 2.40
N SER A 12 -6.55 1.49 2.61
CA SER A 12 -6.81 2.78 1.95
C SER A 12 -7.24 3.86 2.93
N THR A 13 -6.67 5.06 2.79
CA THR A 13 -6.92 6.19 3.68
C THR A 13 -6.74 7.54 3.00
N GLY A 14 -7.33 8.60 3.54
CA GLY A 14 -7.23 9.95 3.01
C GLY A 14 -8.21 10.28 1.89
N THR A 15 -8.07 11.48 1.33
CA THR A 15 -8.97 12.02 0.32
C THR A 15 -8.19 12.81 -0.73
N GLY A 16 -8.57 12.68 -2.00
CA GLY A 16 -7.95 13.40 -3.11
C GLY A 16 -7.62 12.46 -4.27
N PRO A 17 -6.67 12.82 -5.15
CA PRO A 17 -6.21 11.92 -6.20
C PRO A 17 -5.63 10.63 -5.62
N ASN A 18 -5.76 9.52 -6.36
CA ASN A 18 -5.24 8.23 -5.93
C ASN A 18 -3.71 8.20 -5.99
N LEU A 19 -3.08 7.68 -4.93
CA LEU A 19 -1.66 7.43 -4.85
C LEU A 19 -1.41 6.03 -4.30
N VAL A 20 -0.68 5.20 -5.05
CA VAL A 20 -0.35 3.83 -4.65
C VAL A 20 1.02 3.79 -4.00
N LEU A 21 1.11 3.20 -2.80
CA LEU A 21 2.36 2.99 -2.07
C LEU A 21 2.70 1.50 -2.08
N LEU A 22 3.78 1.17 -2.79
CA LEU A 22 4.34 -0.19 -2.89
C LEU A 22 5.67 -0.24 -2.15
N HIS A 23 5.77 -1.12 -1.15
CA HIS A 23 7.00 -1.29 -0.38
C HIS A 23 8.09 -2.05 -1.15
N GLY A 24 9.33 -2.00 -0.65
CA GLY A 24 10.47 -2.73 -1.19
C GLY A 24 10.59 -4.17 -0.68
N TRP A 25 11.72 -4.82 -0.96
CA TRP A 25 11.97 -6.20 -0.51
C TRP A 25 12.12 -6.31 1.02
N ALA A 26 11.63 -7.41 1.60
CA ALA A 26 11.58 -7.73 3.03
C ALA A 26 10.89 -6.67 3.93
N MET A 27 9.87 -5.99 3.39
CA MET A 27 9.12 -4.92 4.06
C MET A 27 7.60 -5.18 3.95
N ASN A 28 6.80 -4.39 4.66
CA ASN A 28 5.34 -4.31 4.53
C ASN A 28 4.88 -2.84 4.51
N GLY A 29 3.58 -2.59 4.43
CA GLY A 29 2.96 -1.28 4.32
C GLY A 29 3.26 -0.33 5.48
N ALA A 30 3.65 -0.86 6.66
CA ALA A 30 3.95 -0.06 7.83
C ALA A 30 5.17 0.86 7.65
N VAL A 31 6.05 0.57 6.68
CA VAL A 31 7.21 1.43 6.36
C VAL A 31 6.80 2.83 5.92
N TRP A 32 5.56 2.98 5.44
CA TRP A 32 4.99 4.24 5.01
C TRP A 32 4.35 5.05 6.16
N GLN A 33 4.18 4.48 7.36
CA GLN A 33 3.46 5.16 8.45
C GLN A 33 3.91 6.60 8.74
N PRO A 34 5.23 6.93 8.74
CA PRO A 34 5.66 8.31 8.94
C PRO A 34 5.13 9.29 7.88
N LEU A 35 4.91 8.81 6.65
CA LEU A 35 4.48 9.61 5.50
C LEU A 35 2.95 9.64 5.33
N VAL A 36 2.24 8.61 5.81
CA VAL A 36 0.78 8.47 5.65
C VAL A 36 0.05 9.69 6.19
N LYS A 37 0.42 10.19 7.38
CA LYS A 37 -0.28 11.32 8.02
C LYS A 37 -0.26 12.59 7.16
N ASP A 38 0.87 12.88 6.52
CA ASP A 38 1.01 14.09 5.73
C ASP A 38 0.40 13.92 4.33
N LEU A 39 0.62 12.78 3.68
CA LEU A 39 0.14 12.51 2.33
C LEU A 39 -1.38 12.30 2.27
N ALA A 40 -1.99 11.71 3.30
CA ALA A 40 -3.44 11.45 3.35
C ALA A 40 -4.31 12.73 3.34
N ARG A 41 -3.71 13.89 3.65
CA ARG A 41 -4.39 15.19 3.54
C ARG A 41 -4.55 15.66 2.08
N HIS A 42 -3.77 15.10 1.16
CA HIS A 42 -3.70 15.52 -0.23
C HIS A 42 -4.14 14.43 -1.21
N PHE A 43 -4.04 13.17 -0.81
CA PHE A 43 -4.27 12.00 -1.65
C PHE A 43 -5.15 10.97 -0.93
N THR A 44 -5.86 10.16 -1.73
CA THR A 44 -6.32 8.84 -1.29
C THR A 44 -5.18 7.86 -1.49
N LEU A 45 -4.60 7.41 -0.39
CA LEU A 45 -3.49 6.47 -0.36
C LEU A 45 -4.02 5.05 -0.46
N HIS A 46 -3.41 4.23 -1.31
CA HIS A 46 -3.58 2.78 -1.37
C HIS A 46 -2.26 2.11 -1.00
N ILE A 47 -2.16 1.59 0.22
CA ILE A 47 -0.97 0.92 0.74
C ILE A 47 -1.11 -0.56 0.44
N VAL A 48 -0.23 -1.09 -0.39
CA VAL A 48 -0.34 -2.45 -0.93
C VAL A 48 0.72 -3.33 -0.30
N ASP A 49 0.27 -4.41 0.32
CA ASP A 49 1.11 -5.52 0.79
C ASP A 49 1.01 -6.69 -0.19
N ILE A 50 2.16 -7.04 -0.76
CA ILE A 50 2.31 -8.14 -1.69
C ILE A 50 2.64 -9.43 -0.92
N THR A 51 1.90 -10.49 -1.22
CA THR A 51 1.96 -11.78 -0.52
C THR A 51 3.39 -12.34 -0.52
N GLY A 52 3.90 -12.65 0.67
CA GLY A 52 5.26 -13.18 0.89
C GLY A 52 6.14 -12.33 1.80
N MET A 53 5.78 -11.07 2.10
CA MET A 53 6.59 -10.17 2.94
C MET A 53 5.81 -9.25 3.91
N GLY A 54 4.51 -9.47 4.08
CA GLY A 54 3.68 -8.83 5.11
C GLY A 54 2.32 -9.53 5.16
N LEU A 55 1.94 -10.00 6.36
CA LEU A 55 0.82 -10.91 6.73
C LEU A 55 0.36 -11.92 5.65
#